data_AF-A0A1C5ASS6-F1
#
_entry.id   AF-A0A1C5ASS6-F1
#
_cell.length_a   1.000
_cell.length_b   1.000
_cell.length_c   1.000
_cell.angle_alpha   90.00
_cell.angle_beta   90.00
_cell.angle_gamma   90.00
#
_symmetry.space_group_name_H-M   'P 1'
#
loop_
_entity.id
_entity.type
_entity.pdbx_description
1 polymer ?
#
loop_
_entity_poly.entity_id
_entity_poly.type
_entity_poly.pdbx_seq_one_letter_code
_entity_poly.pdbx_strand_id
1 'polypeptide(L)'
;MGIVPLERALQLAADVDLDLVEVAPMARPPVCKLMDFGKFKYESALKAREARRNQQQTVIKEMKLRPKIDPHDYETKKGHVVRFLKAGDKVKVTIMFRGREQSRPELGYRLLRRLESEITDLGYVEAAPKQDGRNMIMVLAPHRAVKASAVAATASRTGPRDRTGDESAPSADGETPVVGETAAAGETGPTADTSGQ
;
A
#
# COMPACT_ATOMS: atom_id res chain seq x y z
N MET A 1 24.29 -24.26 20.79
CA MET A 1 25.04 -23.90 22.01
C MET A 1 24.04 -23.57 23.11
N GLY A 2 24.38 -23.84 24.37
CA GLY A 2 23.53 -23.50 25.52
C GLY A 2 23.70 -22.05 25.96
N ILE A 3 23.49 -21.78 27.25
CA ILE A 3 23.74 -20.47 27.85
C ILE A 3 25.26 -20.26 27.93
N VAL A 4 25.77 -19.20 27.29
CA VAL A 4 27.19 -18.86 27.23
C VAL A 4 27.38 -17.41 27.71
N PRO A 5 28.46 -17.08 28.44
CA PRO A 5 28.79 -15.70 28.80
C PRO A 5 29.01 -14.81 27.56
N LEU A 6 28.69 -13.51 27.67
CA LEU A 6 28.79 -12.54 26.59
C LEU A 6 30.19 -12.48 25.97
N GLU A 7 31.23 -12.41 26.79
CA GLU A 7 32.63 -12.33 26.32
C GLU A 7 33.01 -13.51 25.44
N ARG A 8 32.61 -14.72 25.85
CA ARG A 8 32.89 -15.93 25.08
C ARG A 8 32.09 -15.95 23.77
N ALA A 9 30.86 -15.43 23.78
CA ALA A 9 30.05 -15.30 22.57
C ALA A 9 30.64 -14.29 21.57
N LEU A 10 31.19 -13.17 22.05
CA LEU A 10 31.87 -12.18 21.21
C LEU A 10 33.18 -12.70 20.62
N GLN A 11 33.98 -13.44 21.41
CA GLN A 11 35.19 -14.11 20.90
C GLN A 11 34.85 -15.12 19.80
N LEU A 12 33.83 -15.97 20.03
CA LEU A 12 33.39 -16.94 19.04
C LEU A 12 32.88 -16.28 17.75
N ALA A 13 32.31 -15.07 17.83
CA ALA A 13 31.90 -14.28 16.68
C ALA A 13 33.11 -13.77 15.88
N ALA A 14 34.12 -13.25 16.58
CA ALA A 14 35.38 -12.80 15.98
C ALA A 14 36.19 -13.95 15.36
N ASP A 15 36.23 -15.12 16.00
CA ASP A 15 36.94 -16.31 15.49
C ASP A 15 36.39 -16.82 14.14
N VAL A 16 35.13 -16.50 13.83
CA VAL A 16 34.44 -16.92 12.61
C VAL A 16 34.07 -15.77 11.68
N ASP A 17 34.59 -14.56 11.95
CA ASP A 17 34.33 -13.32 11.20
C ASP A 17 32.82 -13.02 10.99
N LEU A 18 32.00 -13.25 12.01
CA LEU A 18 30.55 -12.96 12.02
C LEU A 18 30.18 -12.01 13.15
N ASP A 19 28.96 -11.45 13.10
CA ASP A 19 28.42 -10.62 14.16
C ASP A 19 27.61 -11.44 15.18
N LEU A 20 27.69 -11.06 16.45
CA LEU A 20 26.76 -11.54 17.48
C LEU A 20 25.48 -10.69 17.44
N VAL A 21 24.39 -11.24 16.93
CA VAL A 21 23.11 -10.52 16.77
C VAL A 21 22.06 -11.04 17.74
N GLU A 22 21.43 -10.14 18.48
CA GLU A 22 20.30 -10.45 19.37
C GLU A 22 19.01 -10.65 18.56
N VAL A 23 18.46 -11.86 18.55
CA VAL A 23 17.25 -12.19 17.77
C VAL A 23 16.00 -12.15 18.65
N ALA A 24 16.13 -12.48 19.93
CA ALA A 24 15.04 -12.42 20.89
C ALA A 24 15.50 -11.74 22.20
N PRO A 25 15.40 -10.40 22.27
CA PRO A 25 15.80 -9.64 23.47
C PRO A 25 14.85 -9.85 24.66
N MET A 26 13.60 -10.27 24.39
CA MET A 26 12.57 -10.46 25.42
C MET A 26 12.65 -11.83 26.13
N ALA A 27 13.52 -12.74 25.66
CA ALA A 27 13.71 -14.05 26.29
C ALA A 27 14.59 -13.93 27.54
N ARG A 28 14.40 -14.83 28.53
CA ARG A 28 15.27 -14.94 29.71
C ARG A 28 15.92 -16.32 29.73
N PRO A 29 17.22 -16.45 29.44
CA PRO A 29 18.16 -15.42 28.99
C PRO A 29 17.94 -14.97 27.51
N PRO A 30 18.44 -13.79 27.08
CA PRO A 30 18.33 -13.31 25.71
C PRO A 30 18.94 -14.30 24.71
N VAL A 31 18.30 -14.45 23.55
CA VAL A 31 18.78 -15.39 22.51
C VAL A 31 19.52 -14.62 21.42
N CYS A 32 20.84 -14.85 21.37
CA CYS A 32 21.74 -14.30 20.36
C CYS A 32 22.10 -15.38 19.32
N LYS A 33 22.31 -14.97 18.08
CA LYS A 33 22.72 -15.83 16.98
C LYS A 33 23.89 -15.18 16.23
N LEU A 34 24.90 -15.98 15.93
CA LEU A 34 26.02 -15.57 15.08
C LEU A 34 25.53 -15.48 13.63
N MET A 35 25.61 -14.30 13.02
CA MET A 35 25.24 -14.05 11.64
C MET A 35 25.86 -12.75 11.12
N ASP A 36 26.00 -12.61 9.81
CA ASP A 36 26.36 -11.33 9.18
C ASP A 36 25.15 -10.38 9.22
N PHE A 37 25.25 -9.30 9.99
CA PHE A 37 24.17 -8.34 10.15
C PHE A 37 23.91 -7.52 8.88
N GLY A 38 24.95 -7.21 8.10
CA GLY A 38 24.84 -6.47 6.85
C GLY A 38 24.03 -7.24 5.82
N LYS A 39 24.35 -8.53 5.64
CA LYS A 39 23.61 -9.44 4.75
C LYS A 39 22.17 -9.62 5.20
N PHE A 40 21.94 -9.83 6.50
CA PHE A 40 20.59 -9.99 7.06
C PHE A 40 19.72 -8.73 6.85
N LYS A 41 20.28 -7.54 7.04
CA LYS A 41 19.59 -6.26 6.79
C LYS A 41 19.22 -6.10 5.31
N TYR A 42 20.11 -6.51 4.40
CA TYR A 42 19.84 -6.49 2.97
C TYR A 42 18.73 -7.48 2.57
N GLU A 43 18.81 -8.74 3.01
CA GLU A 43 17.81 -9.77 2.70
C GLU A 43 16.44 -9.43 3.29
N SER A 44 16.39 -8.92 4.52
CA SER A 44 15.14 -8.47 5.14
C SER A 44 14.53 -7.27 4.40
N ALA A 45 15.35 -6.31 3.98
CA ALA A 45 14.90 -5.18 3.18
C ALA A 45 14.41 -5.62 1.79
N LEU A 46 15.11 -6.55 1.14
CA LEU A 46 14.73 -7.11 -0.15
C LEU A 46 13.40 -7.86 -0.04
N LYS A 47 13.29 -8.76 0.95
CA LYS A 47 12.06 -9.50 1.25
C LYS A 47 10.90 -8.57 1.60
N ALA A 48 11.14 -7.50 2.35
CA ALA A 48 10.11 -6.50 2.64
C ALA A 48 9.68 -5.74 1.38
N ARG A 49 10.61 -5.41 0.47
CA ARG A 49 10.29 -4.78 -0.83
C ARG A 49 9.52 -5.73 -1.75
N GLU A 50 9.90 -7.00 -1.80
CA GLU A 50 9.19 -8.03 -2.57
C GLU A 50 7.79 -8.29 -2.00
N ALA A 51 7.65 -8.42 -0.69
CA ALA A 51 6.36 -8.58 -0.03
C ALA A 51 5.44 -7.39 -0.33
N ARG A 52 5.98 -6.16 -0.27
CA ARG A 52 5.22 -4.94 -0.57
C ARG A 52 4.82 -4.85 -2.05
N ARG A 53 5.65 -5.35 -2.96
CA ARG A 53 5.35 -5.43 -4.40
C ARG A 53 4.31 -6.50 -4.70
N ASN A 54 4.38 -7.63 -4.03
CA ASN A 54 3.47 -8.76 -4.22
C ASN A 54 2.12 -8.55 -3.51
N GLN A 55 2.08 -7.64 -2.52
CA GLN A 55 0.83 -7.22 -1.90
C GLN A 55 -0.02 -6.44 -2.92
N GLN A 56 -1.02 -7.10 -3.49
CA GLN A 56 -2.00 -6.44 -4.33
C GLN A 56 -2.88 -5.51 -3.48
N GLN A 57 -2.70 -4.21 -3.71
CA GLN A 57 -3.56 -3.18 -3.13
C GLN A 57 -4.95 -3.31 -3.76
N THR A 58 -5.93 -3.72 -2.95
CA THR A 58 -7.34 -3.69 -3.37
C THR A 58 -7.78 -2.22 -3.42
N VAL A 59 -8.03 -1.69 -4.61
CA VAL A 59 -8.43 -0.30 -4.79
C VAL A 59 -9.96 -0.22 -4.83
N ILE A 60 -10.53 0.83 -4.24
CA ILE A 60 -11.94 1.13 -4.38
C ILE A 60 -12.11 1.99 -5.63
N LYS A 61 -12.76 1.44 -6.66
CA LYS A 61 -13.10 2.17 -7.89
C LYS A 61 -14.48 2.79 -7.74
N GLU A 62 -14.61 4.05 -8.12
CA GLU A 62 -15.90 4.74 -8.07
C GLU A 62 -16.59 4.71 -9.43
N MET A 63 -17.88 4.37 -9.44
CA MET A 63 -18.73 4.44 -10.62
C MET A 63 -19.94 5.32 -10.35
N LYS A 64 -20.06 6.41 -11.11
CA LYS A 64 -21.18 7.35 -11.00
C LYS A 64 -22.24 7.02 -12.03
N LEU A 65 -23.49 6.91 -11.59
CA LEU A 65 -24.67 6.64 -12.40
C LEU A 65 -25.71 7.73 -12.21
N ARG A 66 -26.62 7.85 -13.18
CA ARG A 66 -27.78 8.75 -13.10
C ARG A 66 -29.06 7.91 -12.99
N PRO A 67 -30.12 8.39 -12.30
CA PRO A 67 -31.39 7.67 -12.20
C PRO A 67 -32.07 7.40 -13.55
N LYS A 68 -31.87 8.30 -14.53
CA LYS A 68 -32.39 8.18 -15.91
C LYS A 68 -31.25 7.88 -16.89
N ILE A 69 -30.56 6.77 -16.66
CA ILE A 69 -29.51 6.31 -17.57
C ILE A 69 -30.14 5.65 -18.81
N ASP A 70 -29.54 5.86 -19.96
CA ASP A 70 -29.90 5.17 -21.20
C ASP A 70 -29.51 3.69 -21.12
N PRO A 71 -30.27 2.75 -21.73
CA PRO A 71 -29.91 1.33 -21.71
C PRO A 71 -28.49 1.03 -22.22
N HIS A 72 -28.02 1.72 -23.25
CA HIS A 72 -26.68 1.50 -23.81
C HIS A 72 -25.57 2.02 -22.88
N ASP A 73 -25.78 3.17 -22.24
CA ASP A 73 -24.83 3.69 -21.23
C ASP A 73 -24.82 2.76 -19.99
N TYR A 74 -25.98 2.23 -19.59
CA TYR A 74 -26.07 1.26 -18.50
C TYR A 74 -25.22 0.02 -18.76
N GLU A 75 -25.32 -0.57 -19.96
CA GLU A 75 -24.52 -1.74 -20.34
C GLU A 75 -23.02 -1.45 -20.30
N THR A 76 -22.60 -0.28 -20.77
CA THR A 76 -21.20 0.15 -20.74
C THR A 76 -20.68 0.26 -19.31
N LYS A 77 -21.46 0.91 -18.42
CA LYS A 77 -21.10 1.06 -17.01
C LYS A 77 -21.11 -0.27 -16.27
N LYS A 78 -22.08 -1.14 -16.54
CA LYS A 78 -22.11 -2.51 -16.03
C LYS A 78 -20.83 -3.26 -16.45
N GLY A 79 -20.43 -3.15 -17.72
CA GLY A 79 -19.18 -3.73 -18.22
C GLY A 79 -17.95 -3.26 -17.43
N HIS A 80 -17.90 -1.98 -17.04
CA HIS A 80 -16.84 -1.45 -16.19
C HIS A 80 -16.88 -2.03 -14.77
N VAL A 81 -18.06 -2.12 -14.16
CA VAL A 81 -18.21 -2.74 -12.83
C VAL A 81 -17.74 -4.19 -12.86
N VAL A 82 -18.18 -4.96 -13.87
CA VAL A 82 -17.75 -6.36 -14.09
C VAL A 82 -16.23 -6.45 -14.26
N ARG A 83 -15.62 -5.54 -15.05
CA ARG A 83 -14.18 -5.51 -15.26
C ARG A 83 -13.41 -5.24 -13.96
N PHE A 84 -13.89 -4.32 -13.12
CA PHE A 84 -13.24 -4.00 -11.84
C PHE A 84 -13.38 -5.15 -10.84
N LEU A 85 -14.56 -5.78 -10.76
CA LEU A 85 -14.75 -6.96 -9.90
C LEU A 85 -13.87 -8.13 -10.35
N LYS A 86 -13.75 -8.36 -11.67
CA LYS A 86 -12.82 -9.35 -12.24
C LYS A 86 -11.36 -9.03 -11.99
N ALA A 87 -11.00 -7.76 -11.80
CA ALA A 87 -9.65 -7.35 -11.40
C ALA A 87 -9.39 -7.53 -9.90
N GLY A 88 -10.42 -7.86 -9.10
CA GLY A 88 -10.33 -7.99 -7.65
C GLY A 88 -10.46 -6.67 -6.89
N ASP A 89 -10.87 -5.59 -7.57
CA ASP A 89 -11.13 -4.29 -6.97
C ASP A 89 -12.56 -4.22 -6.38
N LYS A 90 -12.72 -3.40 -5.33
CA LYS A 90 -14.05 -3.05 -4.81
C LYS A 90 -14.65 -1.93 -5.65
N VAL A 91 -15.97 -1.92 -5.82
CA VAL A 91 -16.64 -0.89 -6.61
C VAL A 91 -17.65 -0.14 -5.76
N LYS A 92 -17.45 1.16 -5.60
CA LYS A 92 -18.43 2.08 -5.01
C LYS A 92 -19.28 2.66 -6.12
N VAL A 93 -20.54 2.23 -6.20
CA VAL A 93 -21.53 2.75 -7.15
C VAL A 93 -22.28 3.89 -6.50
N THR A 94 -22.24 5.07 -7.11
CA THR A 94 -22.89 6.28 -6.62
C THR A 94 -23.91 6.77 -7.63
N ILE A 95 -25.18 6.78 -7.25
CA ILE A 95 -26.24 7.43 -8.01
C ILE A 95 -26.37 8.87 -7.51
N MET A 96 -26.26 9.84 -8.41
CA MET A 96 -26.46 11.25 -8.08
C MET A 96 -27.88 11.65 -8.44
N PHE A 97 -28.67 12.09 -7.47
CA PHE A 97 -30.00 12.65 -7.71
C PHE A 97 -29.88 14.15 -8.03
N ARG A 98 -30.58 14.60 -9.08
CA ARG A 98 -30.58 16.03 -9.45
C ARG A 98 -31.96 16.65 -9.26
N GLY A 99 -31.99 17.77 -8.54
CA GLY A 99 -33.19 18.60 -8.36
C GLY A 99 -34.35 17.81 -7.74
N ARG A 100 -35.47 17.74 -8.46
CA ARG A 100 -36.73 17.11 -8.02
C ARG A 100 -36.66 15.59 -7.87
N GLU A 101 -35.55 14.96 -8.26
CA GLU A 101 -35.37 13.51 -8.16
C GLU A 101 -34.96 13.06 -6.75
N GLN A 102 -34.53 13.98 -5.87
CA GLN A 102 -34.20 13.66 -4.47
C GLN A 102 -35.41 13.13 -3.67
N SER A 103 -36.63 13.49 -4.05
CA SER A 103 -37.86 12.98 -3.43
C SER A 103 -38.26 11.58 -3.92
N ARG A 104 -37.54 11.01 -4.89
CA ARG A 104 -37.81 9.68 -5.47
C ARG A 104 -36.60 8.74 -5.36
N PRO A 105 -36.17 8.36 -4.14
CA PRO A 105 -35.07 7.42 -3.95
C PRO A 105 -35.38 6.04 -4.53
N GLU A 106 -36.65 5.68 -4.71
CA GLU A 106 -37.08 4.41 -5.32
C GLU A 106 -36.47 4.15 -6.70
N LEU A 107 -36.29 5.19 -7.53
CA LEU A 107 -35.71 5.02 -8.86
C LEU A 107 -34.24 4.57 -8.79
N GLY A 108 -33.48 5.14 -7.86
CA GLY A 108 -32.10 4.73 -7.61
C GLY A 108 -32.04 3.32 -7.01
N TYR A 109 -32.93 3.02 -6.07
CA TYR A 109 -32.99 1.71 -5.43
C TYR A 109 -33.30 0.59 -6.43
N ARG A 110 -34.27 0.80 -7.32
CA ARG A 110 -34.60 -0.17 -8.38
C ARG A 110 -33.41 -0.41 -9.33
N LEU A 111 -32.68 0.64 -9.70
CA LEU A 111 -31.50 0.53 -10.55
C LEU A 111 -30.36 -0.25 -9.87
N LEU A 112 -30.11 0.02 -8.59
CA LEU A 112 -29.08 -0.69 -7.81
C LEU A 112 -29.45 -2.14 -7.59
N ARG A 113 -30.72 -2.44 -7.29
CA ARG A 113 -31.22 -3.81 -7.12
C ARG A 113 -31.14 -4.62 -8.42
N ARG A 114 -31.42 -4.00 -9.57
CA ARG A 114 -31.20 -4.61 -10.88
C ARG A 114 -29.72 -4.92 -11.08
N LEU A 115 -28.85 -3.94 -10.83
CA LEU A 115 -27.40 -4.11 -10.97
C LEU A 115 -26.85 -5.19 -10.04
N GLU A 116 -27.36 -5.30 -8.81
CA GLU A 116 -27.03 -6.37 -7.85
C GLU A 116 -27.40 -7.75 -8.40
N SER A 117 -28.63 -7.92 -8.90
CA SER A 117 -29.09 -9.20 -9.47
C SER A 117 -28.25 -9.66 -10.66
N GLU A 118 -27.79 -8.72 -11.48
CA GLU A 118 -26.98 -9.01 -12.67
C GLU A 118 -25.49 -9.28 -12.34
N ILE A 119 -25.03 -9.00 -11.11
CA ILE A 119 -23.62 -9.09 -10.68
C ILE A 119 -23.42 -10.15 -9.59
N THR A 120 -24.50 -10.77 -9.10
CA THR A 120 -24.49 -11.78 -8.02
C THR A 120 -23.49 -12.92 -8.26
N ASP A 121 -23.21 -13.26 -9.52
CA ASP A 121 -22.24 -14.31 -9.88
C ASP A 121 -20.77 -13.93 -9.62
N LEU A 122 -20.43 -12.64 -9.69
CA LEU A 122 -19.06 -12.14 -9.62
C LEU A 122 -18.72 -11.49 -8.28
N GLY A 123 -19.72 -10.97 -7.59
CA GLY A 123 -19.54 -10.19 -6.37
C GLY A 123 -20.76 -10.21 -5.47
N TYR A 124 -20.56 -9.78 -4.23
CA TYR A 124 -21.60 -9.58 -3.23
C TYR A 124 -21.68 -8.12 -2.81
N VAL A 125 -22.81 -7.73 -2.23
CA VAL A 125 -23.02 -6.40 -1.67
C VAL A 125 -22.33 -6.33 -0.30
N GLU A 126 -21.29 -5.51 -0.19
CA GLU A 126 -20.62 -5.25 1.09
C GLU A 126 -21.37 -4.18 1.89
N ALA A 127 -21.85 -3.14 1.20
CA ALA A 127 -22.69 -2.11 1.79
C ALA A 127 -23.96 -1.94 0.97
N ALA A 128 -25.10 -2.23 1.60
CA ALA A 128 -26.42 -2.06 1.02
C ALA A 128 -26.66 -0.63 0.52
N PRO A 129 -27.55 -0.42 -0.46
CA PRO A 129 -27.93 0.91 -0.94
C PRO A 129 -28.35 1.83 0.20
N LYS A 130 -27.55 2.86 0.48
CA LYS A 130 -27.85 3.89 1.48
C LYS A 130 -27.92 5.25 0.81
N GLN A 131 -28.90 6.05 1.20
CA GLN A 131 -29.01 7.43 0.76
C GLN A 131 -28.11 8.30 1.62
N ASP A 132 -27.15 8.95 0.97
CA ASP A 132 -26.22 9.93 1.54
C ASP A 132 -26.54 11.31 0.94
N GLY A 133 -27.58 11.94 1.50
CA GLY A 133 -28.12 13.23 1.06
C GLY A 133 -28.59 13.22 -0.41
N ARG A 134 -27.82 13.89 -1.27
CA ARG A 134 -28.11 13.99 -2.72
C ARG A 134 -27.60 12.79 -3.53
N ASN A 135 -26.88 11.88 -2.88
CA ASN A 135 -26.31 10.69 -3.50
C ASN A 135 -26.93 9.43 -2.88
N MET A 136 -26.95 8.34 -3.62
CA MET A 136 -27.20 7.01 -3.07
C MET A 136 -26.04 6.12 -3.44
N ILE A 137 -25.50 5.44 -2.45
CA ILE A 137 -24.23 4.73 -2.55
C ILE A 137 -24.47 3.26 -2.23
N MET A 138 -23.85 2.39 -3.03
CA MET A 138 -23.75 0.94 -2.79
C MET A 138 -22.31 0.52 -3.01
N VAL A 139 -21.80 -0.38 -2.18
CA VAL A 139 -20.44 -0.91 -2.33
C VAL A 139 -20.51 -2.40 -2.64
N LEU A 140 -19.86 -2.78 -3.74
CA LEU A 140 -19.75 -4.14 -4.23
C LEU A 140 -18.33 -4.65 -4.00
N ALA A 141 -18.24 -5.89 -3.50
CA ALA A 141 -16.99 -6.59 -3.30
C ALA A 141 -16.93 -7.84 -4.19
N PRO A 142 -15.76 -8.18 -4.76
CA PRO A 142 -15.62 -9.37 -5.58
C PRO A 142 -15.60 -10.63 -4.72
N HIS A 143 -16.09 -11.74 -5.28
CA HIS A 143 -16.00 -13.05 -4.62
C HIS A 143 -14.52 -13.47 -4.45
N ARG A 144 -14.24 -14.23 -3.39
CA ARG A 144 -12.88 -14.74 -3.13
C ARG A 144 -12.33 -15.56 -4.30
N ALA A 145 -13.19 -16.31 -5.00
CA ALA A 145 -12.85 -17.07 -6.19
C ALA A 145 -12.41 -16.18 -7.37
N VAL A 146 -13.13 -15.06 -7.60
CA VAL A 146 -12.80 -14.07 -8.63
C VAL A 146 -11.51 -13.31 -8.26
N LYS A 147 -11.31 -13.04 -6.97
CA LYS A 147 -10.06 -12.44 -6.48
C LYS A 147 -8.86 -13.35 -6.75
N ALA A 148 -9.00 -14.67 -6.57
CA ALA A 148 -7.92 -15.63 -6.84
C ALA A 148 -7.54 -15.71 -8.33
N SER A 149 -8.53 -15.70 -9.23
CA SER A 149 -8.27 -15.73 -10.69
C SER A 149 -7.67 -14.42 -11.21
N ALA A 150 -8.04 -13.27 -10.63
CA ALA A 150 -7.42 -11.98 -10.92
C ALA A 150 -5.92 -11.94 -10.57
N VAL A 151 -5.56 -12.57 -9.44
CA VAL A 151 -4.16 -12.68 -8.97
C VAL A 151 -3.35 -13.50 -9.97
N ALA A 152 -3.89 -14.65 -10.41
CA ALA A 152 -3.23 -15.52 -11.40
C ALA A 152 -3.06 -14.82 -12.76
N ALA A 153 -4.07 -14.11 -13.24
CA ALA A 153 -4.03 -13.41 -14.53
C ALA A 153 -3.12 -12.17 -14.54
N THR A 154 -2.81 -11.60 -13.37
CA THR A 154 -1.87 -10.47 -13.26
C THR A 154 -0.43 -10.95 -13.15
N ALA A 155 -0.20 -12.08 -12.45
CA ALA A 155 1.12 -12.72 -12.39
C ALA A 155 1.64 -13.15 -13.77
N SER A 156 0.76 -13.60 -14.69
CA SER A 156 1.15 -14.02 -16.04
C SER A 156 1.41 -12.87 -17.02
N ARG A 157 0.89 -11.66 -16.77
CA ARG A 157 1.11 -10.48 -17.63
C ARG A 157 2.38 -9.71 -17.29
N THR A 158 2.92 -9.89 -16.09
CA THR A 158 4.23 -9.38 -15.68
C THR A 158 5.29 -10.47 -15.87
N GLY A 159 5.42 -11.01 -17.08
CA GLY A 159 6.64 -11.69 -17.50
C GLY A 159 7.80 -10.67 -17.56
N PRO A 160 9.06 -11.10 -17.39
CA PRO A 160 10.20 -10.18 -17.37
C PRO A 160 10.26 -9.44 -18.71
N ARG A 161 9.91 -8.16 -18.71
CA ARG A 161 10.28 -7.27 -19.82
C ARG A 161 11.78 -7.09 -19.72
N ASP A 162 12.46 -7.70 -20.68
CA ASP A 162 13.87 -7.62 -20.97
C ASP A 162 14.37 -6.18 -20.76
N ARG A 163 15.20 -5.98 -19.73
CA ARG A 163 15.94 -4.73 -19.51
C ARG A 163 17.22 -4.84 -20.32
N THR A 164 17.11 -4.61 -21.63
CA THR A 164 18.26 -4.56 -22.51
C THR A 164 18.27 -3.19 -23.17
N GLY A 165 19.28 -2.37 -22.82
CA GLY A 165 19.64 -1.13 -23.51
C GLY A 165 19.08 0.16 -22.91
N ASP A 166 19.85 0.78 -22.01
CA ASP A 166 20.56 2.04 -22.33
C ASP A 166 21.53 2.33 -21.17
N GLU A 167 22.77 1.87 -21.33
CA GLU A 167 23.91 2.31 -20.54
C GLU A 167 24.64 3.33 -21.40
N SER A 168 24.27 4.61 -21.24
CA SER A 168 25.02 5.74 -21.78
C SER A 168 25.46 6.60 -20.59
N ALA A 169 26.73 6.42 -20.21
CA ALA A 169 27.45 7.29 -19.29
C ALA A 169 27.43 8.76 -19.74
N PRO A 170 27.65 9.69 -18.81
CA PRO A 170 28.75 10.60 -19.07
C PRO A 170 29.69 10.76 -17.86
N SER A 171 30.97 10.75 -18.19
CA SER A 171 32.12 10.95 -17.31
C SER A 171 32.29 12.42 -16.90
N ALA A 172 32.79 12.57 -15.66
CA ALA A 172 33.56 13.64 -15.03
C ALA A 172 33.89 14.94 -15.77
N ASP A 173 33.64 16.06 -15.08
CA ASP A 173 34.54 17.19 -14.76
C ASP A 173 33.84 17.91 -13.59
N GLY A 174 34.39 18.40 -12.50
CA GLY A 174 35.72 18.83 -12.04
C GLY A 174 35.44 19.79 -10.87
N GLU A 175 36.45 20.04 -10.03
CA GLU A 175 36.49 21.12 -9.02
C GLU A 175 35.94 20.85 -7.59
N THR A 176 36.85 20.39 -6.72
CA THR A 176 36.91 20.82 -5.31
C THR A 176 37.17 22.33 -5.23
N PRO A 177 36.72 23.03 -4.16
CA PRO A 177 37.76 23.50 -3.23
C PRO A 177 37.36 23.56 -1.73
N VAL A 178 38.35 23.19 -0.92
CA VAL A 178 38.90 23.80 0.31
C VAL A 178 38.00 24.31 1.45
N VAL A 179 38.36 23.81 2.64
CA VAL A 179 38.18 24.37 3.98
C VAL A 179 38.78 25.77 4.12
N GLY A 180 38.12 26.64 4.90
CA GLY A 180 38.62 27.95 5.31
C GLY A 180 37.82 28.51 6.50
N GLU A 181 38.57 28.93 7.50
CA GLU A 181 38.19 29.22 8.88
C GLU A 181 37.97 30.74 9.16
N THR A 182 37.17 31.03 10.20
CA THR A 182 37.15 32.19 11.12
C THR A 182 36.42 33.53 10.86
N ALA A 183 35.83 33.99 11.99
CA ALA A 183 35.49 35.34 12.49
C ALA A 183 34.19 36.00 11.97
N ALA A 184 33.47 36.86 12.70
CA ALA A 184 33.24 37.20 14.12
C ALA A 184 32.17 38.33 14.11
N ALA A 185 31.69 38.72 15.31
CA ALA A 185 30.72 39.79 15.63
C ALA A 185 29.24 39.40 15.46
N GLY A 186 28.35 39.46 16.47
CA GLY A 186 28.40 40.05 17.80
C GLY A 186 27.16 40.93 17.95
N GLU A 187 26.25 40.60 18.87
CA GLU A 187 25.40 41.57 19.57
C GLU A 187 24.69 40.92 20.78
N THR A 188 24.48 41.78 21.78
CA THR A 188 24.40 41.56 23.21
C THR A 188 22.98 41.44 23.76
N GLY A 189 22.76 40.48 24.69
CA GLY A 189 21.84 40.43 25.86
C GLY A 189 20.44 41.08 25.88
N PRO A 190 19.68 41.01 27.00
CA PRO A 190 20.03 40.42 28.29
C PRO A 190 18.96 39.46 28.91
N THR A 191 19.37 39.00 30.09
CA THR A 191 18.86 38.05 31.08
C THR A 191 17.55 38.42 31.78
N ALA A 192 16.74 37.40 32.14
CA ALA A 192 15.93 37.29 33.38
C ALA A 192 15.40 35.85 33.45
N ASP A 193 16.01 34.94 34.21
CA ASP A 193 15.73 34.64 35.63
C ASP A 193 14.25 34.41 35.96
N THR A 194 13.89 33.17 36.31
CA THR A 194 13.31 32.85 37.64
C THR A 194 12.89 31.37 37.68
N SER A 195 13.54 30.66 38.61
CA SER A 195 13.16 29.36 39.12
C SER A 195 11.84 29.44 39.91
N GLY A 196 11.01 28.41 39.88
CA GLY A 196 9.85 28.34 40.76
C GLY A 196 9.12 27.01 40.71
N GLN A 197 9.53 26.11 41.62
CA GLN A 197 8.80 25.01 42.29
C GLN A 197 7.87 24.11 41.46
#